data_AF-A0A921L680-F1
#
_entry.id   AF-A0A921L680-F1
#
_cell.length_a   1.000
_cell.length_b   1.000
_cell.length_c   1.000
_cell.angle_alpha   90.00
_cell.angle_beta   90.00
_cell.angle_gamma   90.00
#
_symmetry.space_group_name_H-M   'P 1'
#
loop_
_entity.id
_entity.type
_entity.pdbx_description
1 polymer ?
#
loop_
_entity_poly.entity_id
_entity_poly.type
_entity_poly.pdbx_seq_one_letter_code
_entity_poly.pdbx_strand_id
1 'polypeptide(L)'
;CLCSILALSIRQHTWQRQRLTLFCRVLLYPAVLCLGIGIFIGAVWANVSWGSYWAWDPKEVWALITFMLYGMAFHVQSLPRFRNPYFFHWFLIVSFSAILMTYFGVNYVLGGMHSYAG
;
A
#
# COMPACT_ATOMS: atom_id res chain seq x y z
N CYS A 1 0.28 -9.69 -3.43
CA CYS A 1 0.37 -10.49 -2.18
C CYS A 1 0.51 -11.99 -2.47
N LEU A 2 -0.49 -12.66 -3.07
CA LEU A 2 -0.43 -14.10 -3.40
C LEU A 2 0.76 -14.50 -4.28
N CYS A 3 1.06 -13.75 -5.34
CA CYS A 3 2.23 -14.00 -6.19
C CYS A 3 3.56 -13.83 -5.44
N SER A 4 3.62 -12.95 -4.44
CA SER A 4 4.84 -12.71 -3.64
C SER A 4 5.09 -13.86 -2.66
N ILE A 5 4.01 -14.42 -2.08
CA ILE A 5 4.05 -15.60 -1.20
C ILE A 5 4.41 -16.85 -2.00
N LEU A 6 3.80 -17.04 -3.18
CA LEU A 6 4.13 -18.12 -4.12
C LEU A 6 5.59 -18.06 -4.56
N ALA A 7 6.10 -16.88 -4.88
CA ALA A 7 7.50 -16.71 -5.27
C ALA A 7 8.49 -17.04 -4.14
N LEU A 8 8.15 -16.73 -2.88
CA LEU A 8 8.94 -17.12 -1.70
C LEU A 8 8.92 -18.65 -1.47
N SER A 9 7.77 -19.30 -1.72
CA SER A 9 7.57 -20.73 -1.51
C SER A 9 8.26 -21.61 -2.57
N ILE A 10 8.27 -21.20 -3.85
CA ILE A 10 8.83 -22.00 -4.95
C ILE A 10 10.35 -21.83 -5.02
N ARG A 11 11.17 -22.54 -4.21
CA ARG A 11 12.66 -22.41 -4.23
C ARG A 11 13.36 -22.92 -5.49
N GLN A 12 12.70 -23.77 -6.28
CA GLN A 12 13.39 -24.65 -7.23
C GLN A 12 13.37 -24.11 -8.68
N HIS A 13 12.33 -23.35 -9.07
CA HIS A 13 12.16 -22.83 -10.44
C HIS A 13 12.42 -21.31 -10.52
N THR A 14 13.66 -20.93 -10.85
CA THR A 14 14.11 -19.53 -10.98
C THR A 14 13.37 -18.75 -12.08
N TRP A 15 13.03 -19.41 -13.20
CA TRP A 15 12.28 -18.81 -14.32
C TRP A 15 10.85 -18.40 -13.94
N GLN A 16 10.17 -19.20 -13.13
CA GLN A 16 8.81 -18.86 -12.67
C GLN A 16 8.83 -17.69 -11.68
N ARG A 17 9.85 -17.62 -10.80
CA ARG A 17 10.04 -16.48 -9.88
C ARG A 17 10.22 -15.15 -10.60
N GLN A 18 11.01 -15.12 -11.68
CA GLN A 18 11.24 -13.90 -12.46
C GLN A 18 9.95 -13.41 -13.12
N ARG A 19 9.17 -14.32 -13.71
CA ARG A 19 7.85 -14.00 -14.29
C ARG A 19 6.88 -13.43 -13.26
N LEU A 20 6.79 -14.03 -12.07
CA LEU A 20 5.94 -13.54 -10.98
C LEU A 20 6.41 -12.18 -10.45
N THR A 21 7.72 -11.97 -10.37
CA THR A 21 8.31 -10.67 -9.96
C THR A 21 7.97 -9.58 -10.96
N LEU A 22 8.08 -9.87 -12.26
CA LEU A 22 7.80 -8.95 -13.34
C LEU A 22 6.30 -8.59 -13.37
N PHE A 23 5.43 -9.59 -13.18
CA PHE A 23 3.99 -9.38 -13.05
C PHE A 23 3.64 -8.49 -11.85
N CYS A 24 4.20 -8.77 -10.66
CA CYS A 24 4.03 -7.91 -9.49
C CYS A 24 4.52 -6.48 -9.74
N ARG A 25 5.63 -6.33 -10.45
CA ARG A 25 6.20 -5.02 -10.78
C ARG A 25 5.31 -4.22 -11.73
N VAL A 26 4.76 -4.86 -12.76
CA VAL A 26 3.79 -4.22 -13.67
C VAL A 26 2.53 -3.79 -12.91
N LEU A 27 2.05 -4.61 -11.97
CA LEU A 27 0.88 -4.28 -11.14
C LEU A 27 1.13 -3.13 -10.14
N LEU A 28 2.38 -2.84 -9.76
CA LEU A 28 2.70 -1.71 -8.89
C LEU A 28 2.40 -0.35 -9.57
N TYR A 29 2.59 -0.25 -10.90
CA TYR A 29 2.34 1.00 -11.65
C TYR A 29 0.90 1.50 -11.51
N PRO A 30 -0.14 0.73 -11.90
CA PRO A 30 -1.52 1.18 -11.73
C PRO A 30 -1.92 1.31 -10.26
N ALA A 31 -1.36 0.51 -9.35
CA ALA A 31 -1.65 0.61 -7.92
C ALA A 31 -1.21 1.96 -7.33
N VAL A 32 0.01 2.42 -7.60
CA VAL A 32 0.52 3.72 -7.15
C VAL A 32 -0.31 4.86 -7.74
N LEU A 33 -0.67 4.77 -9.03
CA LEU A 33 -1.46 5.79 -9.70
C LEU A 33 -2.87 5.88 -9.10
N CYS A 34 -3.57 4.76 -8.94
CA CYS A 34 -4.89 4.75 -8.31
C CYS A 34 -4.86 5.25 -6.86
N LEU A 35 -3.82 4.90 -6.09
CA LEU A 35 -3.64 5.41 -4.73
C LEU A 35 -3.43 6.93 -4.72
N GLY A 36 -2.55 7.45 -5.59
CA GLY A 36 -2.32 8.89 -5.70
C GLY A 36 -3.58 9.66 -6.10
N ILE A 37 -4.29 9.19 -7.13
CA ILE A 37 -5.56 9.80 -7.58
C ILE A 37 -6.61 9.72 -6.46
N GLY A 38 -6.70 8.58 -5.76
CA GLY A 38 -7.61 8.41 -4.63
C GLY A 38 -7.36 9.39 -3.49
N ILE A 39 -6.10 9.65 -3.14
CA ILE A 39 -5.72 10.63 -2.11
C ILE A 39 -6.11 12.05 -2.56
N PHE A 40 -5.82 12.42 -3.81
CA PHE A 40 -6.18 13.74 -4.34
C PHE A 40 -7.70 13.96 -4.35
N ILE A 41 -8.47 12.99 -4.83
CA ILE A 41 -9.94 13.07 -4.84
C ILE A 41 -10.48 13.12 -3.41
N GLY A 42 -9.92 12.31 -2.50
CA GLY A 42 -10.27 12.30 -1.08
C GLY A 42 -10.03 13.66 -0.40
N ALA A 43 -8.89 14.30 -0.67
CA ALA A 43 -8.56 15.62 -0.13
C ALA A 43 -9.50 16.72 -0.64
N VAL A 44 -9.88 16.68 -1.92
CA VAL A 44 -10.88 17.62 -2.49
C VAL A 44 -12.24 17.42 -1.84
N TRP A 45 -12.67 16.17 -1.66
CA TRP A 45 -13.96 15.87 -1.03
C TRP A 45 -13.98 16.24 0.46
N ALA A 46 -12.87 16.04 1.18
CA ALA A 46 -12.72 16.45 2.57
C ALA A 46 -12.87 17.98 2.73
N ASN A 47 -12.29 18.76 1.81
CA ASN A 47 -12.45 20.21 1.81
C ASN A 47 -13.90 20.65 1.59
N VAL A 48 -14.63 20.00 0.68
CA VAL A 48 -16.06 20.29 0.44
C VAL A 48 -16.92 19.92 1.65
N SER A 49 -16.57 18.85 2.36
CA SER A 49 -17.36 18.36 3.48
C SER A 49 -17.11 19.15 4.75
N TRP A 50 -15.83 19.35 5.11
CA TRP A 50 -15.40 19.81 6.44
C TRP A 50 -14.60 21.13 6.38
N GLY A 51 -14.43 21.73 5.20
CA GLY A 51 -13.81 23.06 5.02
C GLY A 51 -12.28 23.09 5.12
N SER A 52 -11.63 21.94 5.23
CA SER A 52 -10.16 21.81 5.24
C SER A 52 -9.70 20.67 4.34
N TYR A 53 -8.59 20.87 3.62
CA TYR A 53 -8.01 19.89 2.70
C TYR A 53 -7.30 18.72 3.38
N TRP A 54 -6.84 18.93 4.62
CA TRP A 54 -6.05 17.94 5.36
C TRP A 54 -6.22 18.20 6.86
N ALA A 55 -6.81 17.24 7.57
CA ALA A 55 -7.11 17.31 8.99
C ALA A 55 -6.13 16.50 9.85
N TRP A 56 -5.14 15.82 9.22
CA TRP A 56 -4.25 14.87 9.91
C TRP A 56 -5.02 13.73 10.59
N ASP A 57 -6.22 13.44 10.10
CA ASP A 57 -7.00 12.32 10.58
C ASP A 57 -6.21 11.02 10.40
N PRO A 58 -6.38 10.01 11.28
CA PRO A 58 -5.74 8.71 11.13
C PRO A 58 -5.92 8.12 9.73
N LYS A 59 -7.09 8.34 9.09
CA LYS A 59 -7.37 7.90 7.72
C LYS A 59 -6.45 8.56 6.67
N GLU A 60 -6.14 9.84 6.83
CA GLU A 60 -5.34 10.63 5.90
C GLU A 60 -3.85 10.34 6.08
N VAL A 61 -3.40 10.20 7.34
CA VAL A 61 -2.01 9.84 7.67
C VAL A 61 -1.68 8.44 7.16
N TRP A 62 -2.56 7.46 7.36
CA TRP A 62 -2.33 6.10 6.85
C TRP A 62 -2.41 6.04 5.31
N ALA A 63 -3.26 6.84 4.67
CA ALA A 63 -3.25 6.98 3.21
C ALA A 63 -1.92 7.56 2.70
N LEU A 64 -1.34 8.55 3.39
CA LEU A 64 -0.02 9.10 3.05
C LEU A 64 1.11 8.07 3.27
N ILE A 65 1.09 7.33 4.39
CA ILE A 65 2.08 6.29 4.69
C ILE A 65 2.03 5.18 3.64
N THR A 66 0.84 4.71 3.25
CA THR A 66 0.70 3.70 2.20
C THR A 66 1.19 4.21 0.85
N PHE A 67 0.90 5.45 0.50
CA PHE A 67 1.41 6.07 -0.72
C PHE A 67 2.94 6.16 -0.72
N MET A 68 3.56 6.56 0.39
CA MET A 68 5.02 6.57 0.54
C MET A 68 5.62 5.16 0.43
N LEU A 69 5.04 4.16 1.09
CA LEU A 69 5.50 2.76 1.00
C LEU A 69 5.41 2.22 -0.43
N TYR A 70 4.29 2.46 -1.11
CA TYR A 70 4.12 2.05 -2.51
C TYR A 70 5.06 2.84 -3.45
N GLY A 71 5.31 4.12 -3.19
CA GLY A 71 6.29 4.94 -3.91
C GLY A 71 7.74 4.48 -3.72
N MET A 72 8.10 3.99 -2.52
CA MET A 72 9.39 3.33 -2.29
C MET A 72 9.50 2.00 -3.04
N ALA A 73 8.41 1.22 -3.11
CA ALA A 73 8.33 0.02 -3.96
C ALA A 73 8.50 0.32 -5.45
N PHE A 74 8.21 1.54 -5.89
CA PHE A 74 8.42 1.98 -7.26
C PHE A 74 9.91 2.22 -7.58
N HIS A 75 10.68 2.70 -6.60
CA HIS A 75 12.11 3.00 -6.72
C HIS A 75 13.04 1.76 -6.67
N VAL A 76 12.52 0.58 -7.01
CA VAL A 76 13.26 -0.70 -7.09
C VAL A 76 14.44 -0.66 -8.07
N GLN A 77 14.42 0.26 -9.03
CA GLN A 77 15.48 0.42 -10.03
C GLN A 77 16.67 1.27 -9.53
N SER A 78 16.45 2.16 -8.56
CA SER A 78 17.48 3.07 -8.05
C SER A 78 18.33 2.43 -6.94
N LEU A 79 17.78 1.42 -6.26
CA LEU A 79 18.41 0.78 -5.11
C LEU A 79 18.87 -0.66 -5.47
N PRO A 80 20.19 -0.94 -5.53
CA PRO A 80 20.73 -2.28 -5.83
C PRO A 80 20.29 -3.34 -4.79
N ARG A 81 19.79 -2.92 -3.62
CA ARG A 81 19.22 -3.78 -2.58
C ARG A 81 17.91 -4.46 -3.02
N PHE A 82 17.11 -3.81 -3.85
CA PHE A 82 15.86 -4.37 -4.38
C PHE A 82 16.07 -5.33 -5.55
N ARG A 83 17.31 -5.48 -6.04
CA ARG A 83 17.67 -6.53 -7.01
C ARG A 83 17.57 -7.94 -6.41
N ASN A 84 17.58 -8.04 -5.07
CA ASN A 84 17.36 -9.31 -4.39
C ASN A 84 15.85 -9.62 -4.35
N PRO A 85 15.37 -10.68 -5.04
CA PRO A 85 13.95 -11.02 -5.09
C PRO A 85 13.34 -11.28 -3.71
N TYR A 86 14.14 -11.74 -2.73
CA TYR A 86 13.67 -11.94 -1.36
C TYR A 86 13.27 -10.64 -0.65
N PHE A 87 14.06 -9.58 -0.83
CA PHE A 87 13.78 -8.28 -0.23
C PHE A 87 12.56 -7.62 -0.87
N PHE A 88 12.43 -7.73 -2.19
CA PHE A 88 11.28 -7.22 -2.94
C PHE A 88 9.96 -7.89 -2.53
N HIS A 89 9.94 -9.22 -2.34
CA HIS A 89 8.74 -9.92 -1.89
C HIS A 89 8.36 -9.59 -0.44
N TRP A 90 9.33 -9.45 0.45
CA TRP A 90 9.08 -8.99 1.82
C TRP A 90 8.51 -7.57 1.85
N PHE A 91 9.07 -6.67 1.05
CA PHE A 91 8.59 -5.30 0.93
C PHE A 91 7.14 -5.25 0.43
N LEU A 92 6.79 -6.03 -0.59
CA LEU A 92 5.41 -6.16 -1.10
C LEU A 92 4.41 -6.67 -0.04
N ILE A 93 4.85 -7.56 0.86
CA ILE A 93 4.01 -8.04 1.97
C ILE A 93 3.77 -6.90 2.96
N VAL A 94 4.81 -6.15 3.33
CA VAL A 94 4.69 -4.98 4.22
C VAL A 94 3.79 -3.90 3.62
N SER A 95 3.93 -3.59 2.34
CA SER A 95 3.06 -2.63 1.66
C SER A 95 1.59 -3.08 1.65
N PHE A 96 1.34 -4.39 1.51
CA PHE A 96 -0.02 -4.94 1.62
C PHE A 96 -0.58 -4.86 3.04
N SER A 97 0.23 -5.12 4.05
CA SER A 97 -0.15 -4.92 5.46
C SER A 97 -0.49 -3.46 5.78
N ALA A 98 0.19 -2.50 5.15
CA ALA A 98 -0.13 -1.09 5.32
C ALA A 98 -1.50 -0.71 4.71
N ILE A 99 -1.87 -1.29 3.56
CA ILE A 99 -3.24 -1.16 3.01
C ILE A 99 -4.26 -1.78 3.95
N LEU A 100 -3.99 -2.98 4.48
CA LEU A 100 -4.85 -3.60 5.48
C LEU A 100 -5.01 -2.72 6.72
N MET A 101 -3.96 -2.03 7.19
CA MET A 101 -4.07 -1.04 8.26
C MET A 101 -4.90 0.19 7.86
N THR A 102 -4.92 0.58 6.60
CA THR A 102 -5.75 1.72 6.15
C THR A 102 -7.23 1.32 6.12
N TYR A 103 -7.55 0.06 5.79
CA TYR A 103 -8.92 -0.46 5.77
C TYR A 103 -9.43 -0.91 7.15
N PHE A 104 -8.65 -1.72 7.87
CA PHE A 104 -9.00 -2.24 9.20
C PHE A 104 -8.64 -1.28 10.32
N GLY A 105 -7.48 -0.62 10.26
CA GLY A 105 -7.02 0.30 11.31
C GLY A 105 -7.91 1.53 11.41
N VAL A 106 -8.37 2.10 10.29
CA VAL A 106 -9.35 3.20 10.32
C VAL A 106 -10.70 2.74 10.87
N ASN A 107 -11.21 1.57 10.46
CA ASN A 107 -12.51 1.08 10.96
C ASN A 107 -12.48 0.69 12.45
N TYR A 108 -11.37 0.15 12.97
CA TYR A 108 -11.27 -0.24 14.39
C TYR A 108 -10.78 0.89 15.30
N VAL A 109 -10.03 1.87 14.80
CA VAL A 109 -9.55 3.02 15.60
C VAL A 109 -10.53 4.20 15.54
N LEU A 110 -11.37 4.32 14.50
CA LEU A 110 -12.44 5.33 14.37
C LEU A 110 -13.87 4.74 14.42
N GLY A 111 -14.03 3.47 14.79
CA GLY A 111 -15.30 2.93 15.29
C GLY A 111 -15.54 3.39 16.72
N GLY A 112 -15.80 4.69 16.93
CA GLY A 112 -15.85 5.26 18.28
C GLY A 112 -16.62 6.58 18.49
N MET A 113 -17.42 7.07 17.52
CA MET A 113 -18.50 8.03 17.82
C MET A 113 -19.89 7.38 17.78
N HIS A 114 -19.94 6.05 17.77
CA HIS A 114 -21.17 5.26 17.96
C HIS A 114 -21.00 4.12 18.98
N SER A 115 -20.26 4.37 20.07
CA SER A 115 -20.61 3.71 21.33
C SER A 115 -21.83 4.42 21.90
N TYR A 116 -23.02 3.91 21.57
CA TYR A 116 -24.22 4.11 22.36
C TYR A 116 -24.04 3.43 23.72
N ALA A 117 -23.46 4.13 24.69
CA ALA A 117 -23.57 3.83 26.12
C ALA A 117 -23.14 5.08 26.92
N GLY A 118 -24.13 5.89 27.26
CA GLY A 118 -24.03 7.10 28.06
C GLY A 118 -25.36 7.83 28.03
#